data_AF-A0A3P7MAL3-F1
#
_entry.id   AF-A0A3P7MAL3-F1
#
_cell.length_a   1.000
_cell.length_b   1.000
_cell.length_c   1.000
_cell.angle_alpha   90.00
_cell.angle_beta   90.00
_cell.angle_gamma   90.00
#
_symmetry.space_group_name_H-M   'P 1'
#
loop_
_entity.id
_entity.type
_entity.pdbx_description
1 polymer ?
#
loop_
_entity_poly.entity_id
_entity_poly.type
_entity_poly.pdbx_seq_one_letter_code
_entity_poly.pdbx_strand_id
1 'polypeptide(L)'
;MEQLVGPLKAVLLARPKQDWVKQELDKMEELKRCAIVVIVDFRNLADIEKNRYYLDLLHTIDSERSLKATYDQVLSTVERSARVSRESISSGVPFS
;
A
#
# COMPACT_ATOMS: atom_id res chain seq x y z
N MET A 1 -2.75 -13.20 -8.41
CA MET A 1 -2.67 -11.74 -8.65
C MET A 1 -3.40 -11.27 -9.90
N GLU A 2 -3.48 -12.06 -10.98
CA GLU A 2 -4.25 -11.68 -12.19
C GLU A 2 -5.69 -11.23 -11.88
N GLN A 3 -6.40 -11.94 -10.99
CA GLN A 3 -7.77 -11.58 -10.60
C GLN A 3 -7.83 -10.34 -9.68
N LEU A 4 -6.73 -9.97 -9.04
CA LEU A 4 -6.64 -8.84 -8.10
C LEU A 4 -6.21 -7.54 -8.78
N VAL A 5 -5.45 -7.63 -9.89
CA VAL A 5 -4.90 -6.45 -10.58
C VAL A 5 -5.99 -5.51 -11.06
N GLY A 6 -7.08 -6.04 -11.63
CA GLY A 6 -8.19 -5.26 -12.16
C GLY A 6 -8.90 -4.45 -11.07
N PRO A 7 -9.40 -5.11 -10.00
CA PRO A 7 -10.02 -4.42 -8.87
C PRO A 7 -9.12 -3.39 -8.19
N LEU A 8 -7.84 -3.72 -7.96
CA LEU A 8 -6.89 -2.80 -7.33
C LEU A 8 -6.65 -1.56 -8.20
N LYS A 9 -6.47 -1.74 -9.52
CA LYS A 9 -6.36 -0.61 -10.45
C LYS A 9 -7.62 0.25 -10.47
N ALA A 10 -8.80 -0.35 -10.44
CA ALA A 10 -10.05 0.38 -10.42
C ALA A 10 -10.16 1.29 -9.17
N VAL A 11 -9.69 0.81 -8.01
CA VAL A 11 -9.62 1.61 -6.78
C VAL A 11 -8.61 2.74 -6.90
N LEU A 12 -7.38 2.45 -7.34
CA LEU A 12 -6.32 3.46 -7.47
C LEU A 12 -6.72 4.60 -8.43
N LEU A 13 -7.32 4.23 -9.56
CA LEU A 13 -7.75 5.12 -10.63
C LEU A 13 -9.15 5.71 -10.40
N ALA A 14 -9.83 5.36 -9.30
CA ALA A 14 -11.13 5.91 -8.97
C ALA A 14 -11.06 7.44 -8.89
N ARG A 15 -11.96 8.12 -9.58
CA ARG A 15 -12.04 9.58 -9.58
C ARG A 15 -13.27 10.04 -8.81
N PRO A 16 -13.16 11.13 -8.05
CA PRO A 16 -14.31 11.71 -7.38
C PRO A 16 -15.34 12.17 -8.41
N LYS A 17 -16.63 12.00 -8.10
CA LYS A 17 -17.72 12.54 -8.92
C LYS A 17 -18.15 13.91 -8.38
N GLN A 18 -18.75 14.74 -9.22
CA GLN A 18 -19.08 16.14 -8.88
C GLN A 18 -20.10 16.27 -7.75
N ASP A 19 -20.92 15.26 -7.54
CA ASP A 19 -22.02 15.17 -6.57
C ASP A 19 -21.62 14.57 -5.22
N TRP A 20 -20.35 14.18 -5.05
CA TRP A 20 -19.89 13.55 -3.82
C TRP A 20 -19.73 14.57 -2.70
N VAL A 21 -20.25 14.22 -1.51
CA VAL A 21 -20.01 15.02 -0.31
C VAL A 21 -18.68 14.62 0.33
N LYS A 22 -18.22 15.40 1.29
CA LYS A 22 -16.89 15.26 1.89
C LYS A 22 -16.61 13.83 2.39
N GLN A 23 -17.61 13.20 3.00
CA GLN A 23 -17.48 11.86 3.56
C GLN A 23 -17.16 10.79 2.51
N GLU A 24 -17.71 10.88 1.30
CA GLU A 24 -17.44 9.95 0.20
C GLU A 24 -16.05 10.17 -0.39
N LEU A 25 -15.61 11.44 -0.44
CA LEU A 25 -14.25 11.79 -0.85
C LEU A 25 -13.23 11.20 0.13
N ASP A 26 -13.42 11.43 1.43
CA ASP A 26 -12.57 10.89 2.50
C ASP A 26 -12.55 9.35 2.47
N LYS A 27 -13.71 8.72 2.27
CA LYS A 27 -13.82 7.26 2.14
C LYS A 27 -13.07 6.72 0.93
N MET A 28 -13.11 7.39 -0.20
CA MET A 28 -12.36 6.99 -1.39
C MET A 28 -10.86 7.15 -1.18
N GLU A 29 -10.42 8.22 -0.53
CA GLU A 29 -9.02 8.43 -0.21
C GLU A 29 -8.48 7.34 0.72
N GLU A 30 -9.23 6.99 1.78
CA GLU A 30 -8.85 5.88 2.65
C GLU A 30 -8.85 4.53 1.91
N LEU A 31 -9.82 4.30 1.03
CA LEU A 31 -9.86 3.06 0.23
C LEU A 31 -8.62 2.93 -0.68
N LYS A 32 -8.17 4.04 -1.30
CA LYS A 32 -6.93 4.08 -2.06
C LYS A 32 -5.72 3.77 -1.18
N ARG A 33 -5.68 4.34 0.03
CA ARG A 33 -4.63 4.07 1.02
C ARG A 33 -4.58 2.60 1.40
N CYS A 34 -5.72 1.97 1.68
CA CYS A 34 -5.80 0.53 1.97
C CYS A 34 -5.30 -0.32 0.80
N ALA A 35 -5.66 0.02 -0.43
CA ALA A 35 -5.16 -0.69 -1.61
C ALA A 35 -3.64 -0.58 -1.74
N ILE A 36 -3.07 0.59 -1.47
CA ILE A 36 -1.62 0.81 -1.44
C ILE A 36 -0.93 -0.04 -0.37
N VAL A 37 -1.49 -0.13 0.84
CA VAL A 37 -0.95 -1.00 1.91
C VAL A 37 -0.86 -2.45 1.44
N VAL A 38 -1.92 -2.98 0.83
CA VAL A 38 -1.93 -4.34 0.29
C VAL A 38 -0.85 -4.53 -0.79
N ILE A 39 -0.66 -3.54 -1.66
CA ILE A 39 0.37 -3.59 -2.71
C ILE A 39 1.77 -3.55 -2.11
N VAL A 40 2.00 -2.76 -1.06
CA VAL A 40 3.27 -2.76 -0.32
C VAL A 40 3.50 -4.13 0.30
N ASP A 41 2.49 -4.75 0.90
CA ASP A 41 2.62 -6.08 1.53
C ASP A 41 2.93 -7.20 0.53
N PHE A 42 2.51 -7.07 -0.72
CA PHE A 42 2.90 -8.02 -1.77
C PHE A 42 4.42 -8.13 -1.95
N ARG A 43 5.20 -7.11 -1.56
CA ARG A 43 6.67 -7.15 -1.57
C ARG A 43 7.24 -8.34 -0.78
N ASN A 44 6.49 -8.85 0.19
CA ASN A 44 6.90 -9.95 1.06
C ASN A 44 6.66 -11.33 0.42
N LEU A 45 6.00 -11.39 -0.74
CA LEU A 45 5.79 -12.63 -1.48
C LEU A 45 7.06 -13.02 -2.25
N ALA A 46 7.37 -14.31 -2.28
CA ALA A 46 8.51 -14.83 -3.03
C ALA A 46 8.38 -14.56 -4.54
N ASP A 47 9.49 -14.16 -5.17
CA ASP A 47 9.58 -13.87 -6.62
C ASP A 47 8.57 -12.80 -7.13
N ILE A 48 8.04 -11.95 -6.25
CA ILE A 48 7.02 -10.96 -6.61
C ILE A 48 7.50 -9.96 -7.68
N GLU A 49 8.79 -9.63 -7.66
CA GLU A 49 9.45 -8.76 -8.63
C GLU A 49 9.42 -9.29 -10.08
N LYS A 50 9.25 -10.61 -10.26
CA LYS A 50 9.09 -11.23 -11.59
C LYS A 50 7.64 -11.22 -12.06
N ASN A 51 6.70 -10.86 -11.19
CA ASN A 51 5.29 -10.93 -11.50
C ASN A 51 4.83 -9.70 -12.30
N ARG A 52 4.45 -9.92 -13.56
CA ARG A 52 3.98 -8.87 -14.47
C ARG A 52 2.83 -8.02 -13.90
N TYR A 53 1.91 -8.63 -13.15
CA TYR A 53 0.73 -7.93 -12.62
C TYR A 53 1.10 -7.00 -11.45
N TYR A 54 2.11 -7.38 -10.67
CA TYR A 54 2.62 -6.53 -9.60
C TYR A 54 3.38 -5.34 -10.16
N LEU A 55 4.26 -5.57 -11.14
CA LEU A 55 4.98 -4.49 -11.82
C LEU A 55 4.02 -3.48 -12.47
N ASP A 56 2.93 -3.98 -13.04
CA ASP A 56 1.87 -3.16 -13.63
C ASP A 56 1.09 -2.32 -12.59
N LEU A 57 0.92 -2.83 -11.37
CA LEU A 57 0.37 -2.05 -10.24
C LEU A 57 1.35 -0.96 -9.79
N LEU A 58 2.65 -1.28 -9.69
CA LEU A 58 3.68 -0.30 -9.36
C LEU A 58 3.75 0.81 -10.41
N HIS A 59 3.73 0.46 -11.69
CA HIS A 59 3.69 1.43 -12.78
C HIS A 59 2.46 2.35 -12.70
N THR A 60 1.30 1.80 -12.30
CA THR A 60 0.08 2.59 -12.09
C THR A 60 0.24 3.59 -10.94
N ILE A 61 0.82 3.15 -9.82
CA ILE A 61 1.13 4.03 -8.68
C ILE A 61 2.14 5.12 -9.08
N ASP A 62 3.19 4.77 -9.81
CA ASP A 62 4.23 5.71 -10.24
C ASP A 62 3.73 6.75 -11.23
N SER A 63 2.70 6.41 -12.03
CA SER A 63 2.11 7.33 -13.01
C SER A 63 1.33 8.50 -12.39
N GLU A 64 0.91 8.38 -11.13
CA GLU A 64 0.10 9.38 -10.43
C GLU A 64 0.84 9.90 -9.20
N ARG A 65 1.16 11.21 -9.19
CA ARG A 65 1.99 11.82 -8.12
C ARG A 65 1.43 11.61 -6.71
N SER A 66 0.10 11.69 -6.56
CA SER A 66 -0.57 11.50 -5.27
C SER A 66 -0.44 10.06 -4.78
N LEU A 67 -0.65 9.08 -5.66
CA LEU A 67 -0.52 7.66 -5.32
C LEU A 67 0.92 7.32 -4.93
N LYS A 68 1.90 7.84 -5.68
CA LYS A 68 3.33 7.67 -5.37
C LYS A 68 3.68 8.23 -3.98
N ALA A 69 3.23 9.43 -3.66
CA ALA A 69 3.48 10.04 -2.35
C ALA A 69 2.89 9.19 -1.20
N THR A 70 1.66 8.68 -1.38
CA THR A 70 1.04 7.77 -0.40
C THR A 70 1.80 6.44 -0.30
N TYR A 71 2.27 5.89 -1.41
CA TYR A 71 3.07 4.67 -1.43
C TYR A 71 4.38 4.83 -0.65
N ASP A 72 5.13 5.89 -0.90
CA ASP A 72 6.39 6.18 -0.18
C ASP A 72 6.14 6.38 1.32
N GLN A 73 5.05 7.06 1.68
CA GLN A 73 4.65 7.25 3.07
C GLN A 73 4.33 5.92 3.76
N VAL A 74 3.55 5.05 3.10
CA VAL A 74 3.19 3.72 3.63
C VAL A 74 4.45 2.87 3.75
N LEU A 75 5.31 2.84 2.73
CA LEU A 75 6.57 2.10 2.73
C LEU A 75 7.46 2.49 3.90
N SER A 76 7.66 3.80 4.11
CA SER A 76 8.45 4.32 5.24
C SER A 76 7.87 3.96 6.61
N THR A 77 6.54 3.80 6.69
CA THR A 77 5.83 3.45 7.92
C THR A 77 5.98 1.97 8.22
N VAL A 78 5.77 1.10 7.22
CA VAL A 78 5.98 -0.35 7.33
C VAL A 78 7.42 -0.66 7.73
N GLU A 79 8.40 0.02 7.14
CA GLU A 79 9.81 -0.17 7.46
C GLU A 79 10.17 0.30 8.88
N ARG A 80 9.55 1.39 9.36
CA ARG A 80 9.69 1.83 10.76
C ARG A 80 9.07 0.83 11.72
N SER A 81 7.85 0.35 11.45
CA SER A 81 7.18 -0.65 12.29
C SER A 81 7.96 -1.96 12.38
N ALA A 82 8.54 -2.43 11.26
CA ALA A 82 9.38 -3.62 11.25
C ALA A 82 10.66 -3.48 12.10
N ARG A 83 11.23 -2.27 12.20
CA ARG A 83 12.38 -1.98 13.07
C ARG A 83 12.00 -1.99 14.55
N VAL A 84 10.88 -1.34 14.91
CA VAL A 84 10.38 -1.29 16.29
C VAL A 84 10.03 -2.69 16.82
N SER A 85 9.45 -3.56 16.00
CA SER A 85 9.17 -4.95 16.38
C SER A 85 10.44 -5.77 16.63
N ARG A 86 11.54 -5.52 15.90
CA ARG A 86 12.82 -6.20 16.11
C ARG A 86 13.53 -5.74 17.38
N GLU A 87 13.50 -4.44 17.68
CA GLU A 87 14.09 -3.89 18.91
C GLU A 87 13.37 -4.41 20.17
N SER A 88 12.05 -4.55 20.10
CA SER A 88 11.22 -5.08 21.20
C SER A 88 11.48 -6.57 21.50
N ILE A 89 11.91 -7.35 20.51
CA ILE A 89 12.31 -8.76 20.67
C ILE A 89 13.76 -8.86 21.19
N SER A 90 14.63 -7.94 20.78
CA SER A 90 16.03 -7.89 21.22
C SER A 90 16.21 -7.43 22.67
N SER A 91 15.25 -6.68 23.24
CA SER A 91 15.27 -6.25 24.64
C SER A 91 14.69 -7.28 25.60
N GLY A 92 14.63 -8.56 25.22
CA GLY A 92 14.28 -9.68 26.11
C GLY A 92 15.30 -9.83 27.23
N VAL A 93 15.13 -9.01 28.28
CA VAL A 93 15.87 -9.11 29.53
C VAL A 93 15.54 -10.49 30.13
N PRO A 94 16.52 -11.36 30.42
CA PRO A 94 16.25 -12.54 31.20
C PRO A 94 15.88 -12.06 32.61
N PHE A 95 14.65 -12.34 33.03
CA PHE A 95 14.28 -12.23 34.44
C PHE A 95 15.16 -13.20 35.22
N SER A 96 16.12 -12.66 35.97
CA SER A 96 16.83 -13.33 37.05
C SER A 96 15.96 -13.37 38.31
#